data_AF-A0A7V1RJM5-F1
#
_entry.id   AF-A0A7V1RJM5-F1
#
_cell.length_a   1.000
_cell.length_b   1.000
_cell.length_c   1.000
_cell.angle_alpha   90.00
_cell.angle_beta   90.00
_cell.angle_gamma   90.00
#
_symmetry.space_group_name_H-M   'P 1'
#
loop_
_entity.id
_entity.type
_entity.pdbx_description
1 polymer ?
#
loop_
_entity_poly.entity_id
_entity_poly.type
_entity_poly.pdbx_seq_one_letter_code
_entity_poly.pdbx_strand_id
1 'polypeptide(L)'
;LGAQALLGLVAAVVILASAPLLLDRVLRVRSSVAGEAGDALSLLALAAPVVLISSSVRGVLEALRRFDLVNAVRAPLATMQFVLPFVGGRAGWSLPFIVLWVVAVQAVGLVAQSVLCLRLLPSLRHARFELRTLRELAAFGGWVTVSNAVGPILVYIDRFFLGALVSVAAVGYYAAPYEMVTRLTIIPVNVVTALFPVFSARHEGGEPIDKLADRAVRSLLLVVGAVTLVVVALAGDVARIWLGTGLAPLVTRPMQILAAGVLVNALAHVPYAALQATGRPHITGLLHLIELPFHVMLAWFLVGAFGIVGAALAWSARAAVDAGLLFLAARRVGALPRPQLRSRGLAALALGAGVVCLGVGAISGVPALPARVAATALALATLVAFVCDRRDRPTVDLEGPGP
;
A
#
# COMPACT_ATOMS: atom_id res chain seq x y z
N LEU A 1 23.60 -6.51 -9.51
CA LEU A 1 23.09 -7.24 -10.69
C LEU A 1 23.19 -8.75 -10.52
N GLY A 2 24.36 -9.34 -10.25
CA GLY A 2 24.50 -10.80 -10.07
C GLY A 2 23.58 -11.43 -9.01
N ALA A 3 23.45 -10.82 -7.83
CA ALA A 3 22.52 -11.29 -6.80
C ALA A 3 21.04 -11.26 -7.25
N GLN A 4 20.65 -10.27 -8.04
CA GLN A 4 19.27 -10.14 -8.57
C GLN A 4 19.00 -11.12 -9.70
N ALA A 5 20.02 -11.43 -10.51
CA ALA A 5 19.96 -12.50 -11.49
C ALA A 5 19.75 -13.86 -10.80
N LEU A 6 20.49 -14.14 -9.72
CA LEU A 6 20.33 -15.35 -8.93
C LEU A 6 18.92 -15.45 -8.32
N LEU A 7 18.45 -14.38 -7.65
CA LEU A 7 17.09 -14.34 -7.10
C LEU A 7 16.03 -14.53 -8.19
N GLY A 8 16.25 -13.96 -9.37
CA GLY A 8 15.37 -14.11 -10.52
C GLY A 8 15.34 -15.53 -11.07
N LEU A 9 16.48 -16.21 -11.11
CA LEU A 9 16.56 -17.61 -11.47
C LEU A 9 15.85 -18.48 -10.42
N VAL A 10 16.04 -18.22 -9.13
CA VAL A 10 15.31 -18.93 -8.06
C VAL A 10 13.80 -18.73 -8.22
N ALA A 11 13.35 -17.49 -8.46
CA ALA A 11 11.93 -17.20 -8.71
C ALA A 11 11.41 -17.93 -9.97
N ALA A 12 12.18 -17.98 -11.05
CA ALA A 12 11.83 -18.72 -12.26
C ALA A 12 11.67 -20.22 -11.98
N VAL A 13 12.61 -20.82 -11.23
CA VAL A 13 12.53 -22.23 -10.82
C VAL A 13 11.30 -22.50 -9.97
N VAL A 14 10.99 -21.63 -9.00
CA VAL A 14 9.80 -21.76 -8.16
C VAL A 14 8.52 -21.69 -9.01
N ILE A 15 8.44 -20.76 -9.96
CA ILE A 15 7.30 -20.66 -10.89
C ILE A 15 7.13 -21.97 -11.67
N LEU A 16 8.21 -22.47 -12.28
CA LEU A 16 8.19 -23.72 -13.05
C LEU A 16 7.81 -24.92 -12.18
N ALA A 17 8.35 -25.04 -10.97
CA ALA A 17 8.05 -26.13 -10.05
C ALA A 17 6.59 -26.09 -9.54
N SER A 18 6.03 -24.88 -9.38
CA SER A 18 4.63 -24.68 -8.97
C SER A 18 3.62 -24.84 -10.11
N ALA A 19 4.07 -24.83 -11.37
CA ALA A 19 3.23 -24.83 -12.56
C ALA A 19 2.20 -25.99 -12.59
N PRO A 20 2.57 -27.25 -12.34
CA PRO A 20 1.62 -28.37 -12.41
C PRO A 20 0.56 -28.24 -11.31
N LEU A 21 0.98 -27.87 -10.09
CA LEU A 21 0.07 -27.71 -8.96
C LEU A 21 -0.94 -26.57 -9.20
N LEU A 22 -0.47 -25.45 -9.77
CA LEU A 22 -1.30 -24.31 -10.11
C LEU A 22 -2.33 -24.64 -11.20
N LEU A 23 -1.90 -25.29 -12.28
CA LEU A 23 -2.77 -25.60 -13.42
C LEU A 23 -3.82 -26.67 -13.08
N ASP A 24 -3.41 -27.72 -12.37
CA ASP A 24 -4.28 -28.88 -12.11
C ASP A 24 -5.20 -28.66 -10.91
N ARG A 25 -4.66 -28.14 -9.79
CA ARG A 25 -5.40 -28.11 -8.51
C ARG A 25 -6.02 -26.76 -8.19
N VAL A 26 -5.34 -25.66 -8.54
CA VAL A 26 -5.77 -24.31 -8.16
C VAL A 26 -6.66 -23.69 -9.23
N LEU A 27 -6.20 -23.67 -10.48
CA LEU A 27 -6.89 -23.04 -11.61
C LEU A 27 -7.87 -23.97 -12.32
N ARG A 28 -7.77 -25.30 -12.10
CA ARG A 28 -8.62 -26.35 -12.72
C ARG A 28 -8.81 -26.11 -14.22
N VAL A 29 -7.70 -25.88 -14.92
CA VAL A 29 -7.74 -25.53 -16.34
C VAL A 29 -8.32 -26.70 -17.14
N ARG A 30 -9.26 -26.40 -18.05
CA ARG A 30 -9.82 -27.41 -18.96
C ARG A 30 -8.69 -28.07 -19.76
N SER A 31 -8.75 -29.39 -19.91
CA SER A 31 -7.70 -30.19 -20.58
C SER A 31 -7.36 -29.71 -21.99
N SER A 32 -8.28 -29.05 -22.69
CA SER A 32 -8.06 -28.48 -24.03
C SER A 32 -7.11 -27.28 -24.08
N VAL A 33 -6.86 -26.58 -22.96
CA VAL A 33 -6.00 -25.38 -22.89
C VAL A 33 -4.84 -25.55 -21.90
N ALA A 34 -4.74 -26.72 -21.25
CA ALA A 34 -3.74 -26.98 -20.22
C ALA A 34 -2.30 -26.92 -20.77
N GLY A 35 -2.07 -27.43 -21.99
CA GLY A 35 -0.76 -27.36 -22.65
C GLY A 35 -0.35 -25.92 -22.97
N GLU A 36 -1.27 -25.16 -23.57
CA GLU A 36 -1.04 -23.76 -23.92
C GLU A 36 -0.81 -22.87 -22.68
N ALA A 37 -1.53 -23.14 -21.59
CA ALA A 37 -1.32 -22.46 -20.30
C ALA A 37 0.03 -22.84 -19.66
N GLY A 38 0.46 -24.11 -19.78
CA GLY A 38 1.77 -24.57 -19.29
C GLY A 38 2.94 -23.92 -20.01
N ASP A 39 2.88 -23.84 -21.33
CA ASP A 39 3.90 -23.18 -22.16
C ASP A 39 3.98 -21.68 -21.84
N ALA A 40 2.82 -21.02 -21.71
CA ALA A 40 2.74 -19.62 -21.33
C ALA A 40 3.34 -19.37 -19.93
N LEU A 41 3.05 -20.23 -18.96
CA LEU A 41 3.60 -20.11 -17.60
C LEU A 41 5.12 -20.32 -17.58
N SER A 42 5.61 -21.24 -18.41
CA SER A 42 7.05 -21.52 -18.53
C SER A 42 7.79 -20.33 -19.15
N LEU A 43 7.22 -19.71 -20.17
CA LEU A 43 7.75 -18.47 -20.75
C LEU A 43 7.69 -17.30 -19.76
N LEU A 44 6.64 -17.21 -18.95
CA LEU A 44 6.52 -16.19 -17.92
C LEU A 44 7.63 -16.31 -16.86
N ALA A 45 8.10 -17.53 -16.56
CA ALA A 45 9.20 -17.74 -15.62
C ALA A 45 10.50 -17.03 -16.09
N LEU A 46 10.73 -16.93 -17.40
CA LEU A 46 11.87 -16.18 -17.98
C LEU A 46 11.78 -14.66 -17.71
N ALA A 47 10.58 -14.13 -17.42
CA ALA A 47 10.40 -12.72 -17.10
C ALA A 47 10.98 -12.35 -15.73
N ALA A 48 10.98 -13.28 -14.76
CA ALA A 48 11.40 -13.02 -13.39
C ALA A 48 12.83 -12.44 -13.29
N PRO A 49 13.88 -13.05 -13.87
CA PRO A 49 15.22 -12.47 -13.85
C PRO A 49 15.30 -11.12 -14.56
N VAL A 50 14.61 -10.96 -15.68
CA VAL A 50 14.60 -9.70 -16.44
C VAL A 50 14.02 -8.56 -15.60
N VAL A 51 12.88 -8.80 -14.95
CA VAL A 51 12.19 -7.82 -14.10
C VAL A 51 13.04 -7.43 -12.89
N LEU A 52 13.61 -8.41 -12.19
CA LEU A 52 14.40 -8.14 -10.98
C LEU A 52 15.68 -7.36 -11.30
N ILE A 53 16.39 -7.71 -12.37
CA ILE A 53 17.57 -6.96 -12.81
C ILE A 53 17.17 -5.54 -13.24
N SER A 54 16.10 -5.39 -14.03
CA SER A 54 15.61 -4.08 -14.49
C SER A 54 15.25 -3.16 -13.31
N SER A 55 14.64 -3.69 -12.24
CA SER A 55 14.32 -2.89 -11.05
C SER A 55 15.56 -2.29 -10.38
N SER A 56 16.68 -3.02 -10.36
CA SER A 56 17.94 -2.55 -9.78
C SER A 56 18.64 -1.51 -10.65
N VAL A 57 18.67 -1.71 -11.97
CA VAL A 57 19.23 -0.73 -12.92
C VAL A 57 18.42 0.57 -12.87
N ARG A 58 17.09 0.45 -12.80
CA ARG A 58 16.20 1.59 -12.63
C ARG A 58 16.49 2.34 -11.33
N GLY A 59 16.66 1.64 -10.21
CA GLY A 59 17.00 2.25 -8.92
C GLY A 59 18.27 3.12 -8.97
N VAL A 60 19.28 2.73 -9.77
CA VAL A 60 20.48 3.56 -9.99
C VAL A 60 20.14 4.85 -10.74
N LEU A 61 19.35 4.77 -11.81
CA LEU A 61 18.94 5.96 -12.58
C LEU A 61 18.07 6.92 -11.74
N GLU A 62 17.17 6.37 -10.91
CA GLU A 62 16.33 7.13 -9.96
C GLU A 62 17.19 7.78 -8.87
N ALA A 63 18.21 7.07 -8.36
CA ALA A 63 19.17 7.63 -7.39
C ALA A 63 19.99 8.80 -7.99
N LEU A 64 20.29 8.75 -9.29
CA LEU A 64 20.88 9.87 -10.03
C LEU A 64 19.89 11.01 -10.35
N ARG A 65 18.64 10.93 -9.87
CA ARG A 65 17.53 11.84 -10.17
C ARG A 65 17.18 11.93 -11.66
N ARG A 66 17.53 10.92 -12.46
CA ARG A 66 17.24 10.86 -13.91
C ARG A 66 15.90 10.16 -14.18
N PHE A 67 14.85 10.65 -13.54
CA PHE A 67 13.48 10.16 -13.75
C PHE A 67 12.99 10.40 -15.19
N ASP A 68 13.54 11.41 -15.87
CA ASP A 68 13.33 11.70 -17.29
C ASP A 68 13.67 10.48 -18.17
N LEU A 69 14.86 9.92 -17.99
CA LEU A 69 15.35 8.78 -18.77
C LEU A 69 14.62 7.48 -18.42
N VAL A 70 14.32 7.28 -17.13
CA VAL A 70 13.50 6.15 -16.68
C VAL A 70 12.13 6.18 -17.35
N ASN A 71 11.49 7.35 -17.39
CA ASN A 71 10.18 7.52 -18.00
C ASN A 71 10.22 7.43 -19.53
N ALA A 72 11.27 7.96 -20.18
CA ALA A 72 11.46 7.86 -21.63
C ALA A 72 11.53 6.41 -22.12
N VAL A 73 12.12 5.51 -21.33
CA VAL A 73 12.13 4.07 -21.62
C VAL A 73 10.82 3.40 -21.20
N ARG A 74 10.28 3.75 -20.02
CA ARG A 74 9.14 3.05 -19.42
C ARG A 74 7.83 3.32 -20.15
N ALA A 75 7.56 4.55 -20.60
CA ALA A 75 6.28 4.90 -21.21
C ALA A 75 6.01 4.10 -22.51
N PRO A 76 6.96 3.99 -23.46
CA PRO A 76 6.78 3.14 -24.65
C PRO A 76 6.58 1.66 -24.30
N LEU A 77 7.40 1.12 -23.39
CA LEU A 77 7.33 -0.30 -23.03
C LEU A 77 6.04 -0.64 -22.28
N ALA A 78 5.58 0.23 -21.40
CA ALA A 78 4.30 0.08 -20.72
C ALA A 78 3.14 0.12 -21.72
N THR A 79 3.23 0.98 -22.73
CA THR A 79 2.24 1.01 -23.83
C THR A 79 2.25 -0.31 -24.59
N MET A 80 3.43 -0.82 -24.97
CA MET A 80 3.58 -2.11 -25.66
C MET A 80 3.06 -3.29 -24.84
N GLN A 81 3.19 -3.27 -23.50
CA GLN A 81 2.65 -4.31 -22.62
C GLN A 81 1.13 -4.46 -22.70
N PHE A 82 0.39 -3.40 -23.06
CA PHE A 82 -1.06 -3.48 -23.26
C PHE A 82 -1.43 -3.65 -24.74
N VAL A 83 -0.72 -2.98 -25.65
CA VAL A 83 -1.00 -3.04 -27.09
C VAL A 83 -0.72 -4.44 -27.65
N LEU A 84 0.39 -5.10 -27.25
CA LEU A 84 0.74 -6.41 -27.79
C LEU A 84 -0.26 -7.51 -27.45
N PRO A 85 -0.73 -7.68 -26.19
CA PRO A 85 -1.82 -8.62 -25.91
C PRO A 85 -3.12 -8.29 -26.62
N PHE A 86 -3.46 -7.00 -26.76
CA PHE A 86 -4.66 -6.57 -27.47
C PHE A 86 -4.62 -6.92 -28.97
N VAL A 87 -3.53 -6.56 -29.65
CA VAL A 87 -3.33 -6.86 -31.07
C VAL A 87 -3.17 -8.36 -31.29
N GLY A 88 -2.37 -9.03 -30.47
CA GLY A 88 -2.18 -10.47 -30.54
C GLY A 88 -3.48 -11.24 -30.35
N GLY A 89 -4.30 -10.86 -29.37
CA GLY A 89 -5.62 -11.46 -29.18
C GLY A 89 -6.57 -11.25 -30.37
N ARG A 90 -6.57 -10.04 -30.97
CA ARG A 90 -7.36 -9.75 -32.18
C ARG A 90 -6.85 -10.49 -33.42
N ALA A 91 -5.54 -10.74 -33.50
CA ALA A 91 -4.88 -11.44 -34.59
C ALA A 91 -4.92 -12.98 -34.43
N GLY A 92 -5.49 -13.50 -33.33
CA GLY A 92 -5.57 -14.93 -33.07
C GLY A 92 -4.23 -15.56 -32.68
N TRP A 93 -3.30 -14.79 -32.12
CA TRP A 93 -2.04 -15.32 -31.60
C TRP A 93 -2.29 -16.27 -30.42
N SER A 94 -1.49 -17.32 -30.35
CA SER A 94 -1.50 -18.21 -29.19
C SER A 94 -1.03 -17.47 -27.93
N LEU A 95 -1.54 -17.88 -26.77
CA LEU A 95 -1.19 -17.28 -25.48
C LEU A 95 0.33 -17.32 -25.21
N PRO A 96 1.08 -18.41 -25.47
CA PRO A 96 2.53 -18.46 -25.29
C PRO A 96 3.23 -17.43 -26.17
N PHE A 97 2.75 -17.22 -27.40
CA PHE A 97 3.33 -16.25 -28.31
C PHE A 97 3.13 -14.81 -27.81
N ILE A 98 1.96 -14.49 -27.27
CA ILE A 98 1.71 -13.20 -26.63
C ILE A 98 2.65 -13.00 -25.43
N VAL A 99 2.77 -14.01 -24.56
CA VAL A 99 3.64 -13.96 -23.38
C VAL A 99 5.11 -13.78 -23.79
N LEU A 100 5.58 -14.49 -24.81
CA LEU A 100 6.94 -14.36 -25.33
C LEU A 100 7.26 -12.91 -25.72
N TRP A 101 6.35 -12.25 -26.45
CA TRP A 101 6.52 -10.84 -26.84
C TRP A 101 6.52 -9.90 -25.65
N VAL A 102 5.66 -10.14 -24.66
CA VAL A 102 5.67 -9.36 -23.41
C VAL A 102 7.01 -9.51 -22.69
N VAL A 103 7.57 -10.72 -22.60
CA VAL A 103 8.91 -10.97 -22.03
C VAL A 103 10.00 -10.27 -22.85
N ALA A 104 9.92 -10.32 -24.17
CA ALA A 104 10.87 -9.65 -25.06
C ALA A 104 10.87 -8.12 -24.85
N VAL A 105 9.71 -7.48 -24.70
CA VAL A 105 9.59 -6.06 -24.37
C VAL A 105 10.30 -5.74 -23.05
N GLN A 106 10.17 -6.60 -22.04
CA GLN A 106 10.88 -6.40 -20.76
C GLN A 106 12.39 -6.54 -20.93
N ALA A 107 12.85 -7.48 -21.75
CA ALA A 107 14.28 -7.66 -22.04
C ALA A 107 14.86 -6.44 -22.77
N VAL A 108 14.14 -5.89 -23.75
CA VAL A 108 14.51 -4.63 -24.42
C VAL A 108 14.62 -3.48 -23.41
N GLY A 109 13.66 -3.37 -22.48
CA GLY A 109 13.71 -2.37 -21.41
C GLY A 109 14.93 -2.51 -20.50
N LEU A 110 15.25 -3.73 -20.09
CA LEU A 110 16.45 -4.01 -19.31
C LEU A 110 17.72 -3.56 -20.06
N VAL A 111 17.84 -3.90 -21.34
CA VAL A 111 19.00 -3.51 -22.17
C VAL A 111 19.08 -1.99 -22.28
N ALA A 112 17.98 -1.32 -22.63
CA ALA A 112 17.94 0.13 -22.77
C ALA A 112 18.36 0.85 -21.47
N GLN A 113 17.78 0.44 -20.33
CA GLN A 113 18.13 1.01 -19.03
C GLN A 113 19.58 0.72 -18.64
N SER A 114 20.10 -0.48 -18.95
CA SER A 114 21.48 -0.86 -18.66
C SER A 114 22.47 -0.03 -19.48
N VAL A 115 22.18 0.19 -20.76
CA VAL A 115 22.98 1.06 -21.64
C VAL A 115 22.99 2.49 -21.11
N LEU A 116 21.84 3.04 -20.71
CA LEU A 116 21.76 4.39 -20.12
C LEU A 116 22.56 4.48 -18.82
N CYS A 117 22.46 3.47 -17.95
CA CYS A 117 23.18 3.40 -16.70
C CYS A 117 24.71 3.36 -16.93
N LEU A 118 25.19 2.54 -17.86
CA LEU A 118 26.61 2.46 -18.22
C LEU A 118 27.15 3.71 -18.93
N ARG A 119 26.29 4.46 -19.63
CA ARG A 119 26.66 5.75 -20.24
C ARG A 119 26.80 6.86 -19.20
N LEU A 120 25.93 6.88 -18.19
CA LEU A 120 25.96 7.88 -17.12
C LEU A 120 26.99 7.58 -16.04
N LEU A 121 27.23 6.30 -15.76
CA LEU A 121 28.23 5.83 -14.80
C LEU A 121 29.16 4.81 -15.45
N PRO A 122 30.13 5.26 -16.27
CA PRO A 122 31.12 4.37 -16.89
C PRO A 122 31.95 3.58 -15.88
N SER A 123 32.09 4.09 -14.64
CA SER A 123 32.75 3.43 -13.52
C SER A 123 32.12 2.08 -13.14
N LEU A 124 30.83 1.86 -13.44
CA LEU A 124 30.16 0.58 -13.22
C LEU A 124 30.73 -0.57 -14.07
N ARG A 125 31.44 -0.26 -15.18
CA ARG A 125 32.12 -1.28 -16.00
C ARG A 125 33.24 -2.00 -15.26
N HIS A 126 33.80 -1.36 -14.24
CA HIS A 126 34.90 -1.88 -13.43
C HIS A 126 34.47 -2.11 -11.97
N ALA A 127 33.19 -2.38 -11.75
CA ALA A 127 32.64 -2.59 -10.42
C ALA A 127 33.39 -3.74 -9.70
N ARG A 128 33.84 -3.47 -8.48
CA ARG A 128 34.48 -4.46 -7.62
C ARG A 128 33.42 -5.15 -6.76
N PHE A 129 33.60 -6.45 -6.54
CA PHE A 129 32.75 -7.19 -5.62
C PHE A 129 33.21 -6.91 -4.19
N GLU A 130 32.33 -6.31 -3.39
CA GLU A 130 32.57 -6.07 -1.97
C GLU A 130 31.51 -6.82 -1.16
N LEU A 131 31.94 -7.89 -0.49
CA LEU A 131 31.04 -8.76 0.28
C LEU A 131 30.35 -8.01 1.43
N ARG A 132 31.05 -7.03 2.04
CA ARG A 132 30.49 -6.19 3.10
C ARG A 132 29.30 -5.39 2.60
N THR A 133 29.47 -4.65 1.51
CA THR A 133 28.42 -3.85 0.87
C THR A 133 27.27 -4.74 0.38
N LEU A 134 27.57 -5.92 -0.17
CA LEU A 134 26.53 -6.89 -0.54
C LEU A 134 25.72 -7.34 0.68
N ARG A 135 26.37 -7.63 1.81
CA ARG A 135 25.70 -8.06 3.05
C ARG A 135 24.84 -6.95 3.64
N GLU A 136 25.32 -5.72 3.64
CA GLU A 136 24.56 -4.55 4.10
C GLU A 136 23.31 -4.31 3.22
N LEU A 137 23.46 -4.36 1.89
CA LEU A 137 22.35 -4.24 0.94
C LEU A 137 21.38 -5.43 1.00
N ALA A 138 21.89 -6.65 1.18
CA ALA A 138 21.07 -7.85 1.33
C ALA A 138 20.29 -7.84 2.65
N ALA A 139 20.86 -7.32 3.74
CA ALA A 139 20.14 -7.14 4.99
C ALA A 139 19.00 -6.12 4.81
N PHE A 140 19.26 -4.95 4.22
CA PHE A 140 18.23 -3.94 3.93
C PHE A 140 17.14 -4.48 2.98
N GLY A 141 17.55 -4.98 1.81
CA GLY A 141 16.65 -5.47 0.77
C GLY A 141 15.90 -6.75 1.16
N GLY A 142 16.49 -7.59 2.01
CA GLY A 142 15.85 -8.77 2.59
C GLY A 142 14.63 -8.37 3.43
N TRP A 143 14.76 -7.38 4.31
CA TRP A 143 13.63 -6.88 5.11
C TRP A 143 12.55 -6.19 4.27
N VAL A 144 12.95 -5.47 3.22
CA VAL A 144 12.00 -4.90 2.25
C VAL A 144 11.25 -6.01 1.51
N THR A 145 11.95 -7.08 1.11
CA THR A 145 11.35 -8.24 0.44
C THR A 145 10.37 -8.97 1.34
N VAL A 146 10.74 -9.21 2.62
CA VAL A 146 9.82 -9.78 3.62
C VAL A 146 8.56 -8.94 3.74
N SER A 147 8.69 -7.61 3.83
CA SER A 147 7.53 -6.70 3.87
C SER A 147 6.65 -6.82 2.62
N ASN A 148 7.26 -6.89 1.44
CA ASN A 148 6.55 -6.99 0.16
C ASN A 148 5.90 -8.37 -0.06
N ALA A 149 6.42 -9.43 0.55
CA ALA A 149 5.82 -10.77 0.50
C ALA A 149 4.68 -10.92 1.51
N VAL A 150 4.86 -10.38 2.73
CA VAL A 150 3.87 -10.44 3.81
C VAL A 150 2.69 -9.50 3.54
N GLY A 151 2.92 -8.33 2.96
CA GLY A 151 1.89 -7.31 2.70
C GLY A 151 0.65 -7.83 1.96
N PRO A 152 0.80 -8.48 0.78
CA PRO A 152 -0.33 -9.07 0.07
C PRO A 152 -1.08 -10.12 0.90
N ILE A 153 -0.38 -10.94 1.69
CA ILE A 153 -1.04 -11.94 2.55
C ILE A 153 -1.89 -11.23 3.60
N LEU A 154 -1.33 -10.22 4.29
CA LEU A 154 -2.07 -9.39 5.25
C LEU A 154 -3.30 -8.71 4.64
N VAL A 155 -3.27 -8.40 3.34
CA VAL A 155 -4.37 -7.71 2.65
C VAL A 155 -5.46 -8.66 2.15
N TYR A 156 -5.08 -9.87 1.75
CA TYR A 156 -5.99 -10.80 1.07
C TYR A 156 -6.47 -11.96 1.94
N ILE A 157 -5.87 -12.19 3.12
CA ILE A 157 -6.26 -13.33 3.97
C ILE A 157 -7.73 -13.26 4.41
N ASP A 158 -8.29 -12.07 4.64
CA ASP A 158 -9.70 -11.90 4.98
C ASP A 158 -10.63 -12.47 3.90
N ARG A 159 -10.28 -12.26 2.61
CA ARG A 159 -11.06 -12.76 1.47
C ARG A 159 -10.96 -14.27 1.36
N PHE A 160 -9.79 -14.83 1.65
CA PHE A 160 -9.61 -16.28 1.70
C PHE A 160 -10.50 -16.91 2.78
N PHE A 161 -10.49 -16.36 4.00
CA PHE A 161 -11.36 -16.83 5.07
C PHE A 161 -12.84 -16.61 4.78
N LEU A 162 -13.24 -15.50 4.17
CA LEU A 162 -14.63 -15.30 3.74
C LEU A 162 -15.08 -16.36 2.74
N GLY A 163 -14.24 -16.68 1.76
CA GLY A 163 -14.54 -17.72 0.77
C GLY A 163 -14.62 -19.13 1.40
N ALA A 164 -13.75 -19.42 2.36
CA ALA A 164 -13.66 -20.73 3.00
C ALA A 164 -14.69 -20.96 4.12
N LEU A 165 -14.99 -19.93 4.93
CA LEU A 165 -15.81 -20.03 6.14
C LEU A 165 -17.25 -19.52 5.95
N VAL A 166 -17.49 -18.63 4.98
CA VAL A 166 -18.79 -17.97 4.79
C VAL A 166 -19.42 -18.36 3.46
N SER A 167 -18.88 -17.86 2.35
CA SER A 167 -19.27 -18.22 0.98
C SER A 167 -18.45 -17.43 -0.05
N VAL A 168 -18.43 -17.91 -1.29
CA VAL A 168 -17.87 -17.16 -2.43
C VAL A 168 -18.58 -15.81 -2.64
N ALA A 169 -19.91 -15.75 -2.43
CA ALA A 169 -20.68 -14.51 -2.57
C ALA A 169 -20.27 -13.46 -1.52
N ALA A 170 -19.97 -13.88 -0.28
CA ALA A 170 -19.50 -13.00 0.77
C ALA A 170 -18.17 -12.30 0.41
N VAL A 171 -17.31 -12.95 -0.38
CA VAL A 171 -16.08 -12.32 -0.91
C VAL A 171 -16.42 -11.12 -1.79
N GLY A 172 -17.43 -11.24 -2.66
CA GLY A 172 -17.90 -10.14 -3.51
C GLY A 172 -18.49 -8.99 -2.70
N TYR A 173 -19.35 -9.30 -1.73
CA TYR A 173 -19.96 -8.29 -0.85
C TYR A 173 -18.96 -7.58 0.06
N TYR A 174 -17.81 -8.19 0.36
CA TYR A 174 -16.71 -7.56 1.09
C TYR A 174 -15.77 -6.76 0.19
N ALA A 175 -15.40 -7.31 -0.97
CA ALA A 175 -14.40 -6.72 -1.86
C ALA A 175 -14.85 -5.34 -2.37
N ALA A 176 -16.12 -5.22 -2.74
CA ALA A 176 -16.74 -3.99 -3.22
C ALA A 176 -16.56 -2.79 -2.26
N PRO A 177 -17.07 -2.83 -1.01
CA PRO A 177 -16.88 -1.74 -0.07
C PRO A 177 -15.41 -1.54 0.31
N TYR A 178 -14.61 -2.62 0.44
CA TYR A 178 -13.18 -2.53 0.71
C TYR A 178 -12.42 -1.71 -0.33
N GLU A 179 -12.62 -2.03 -1.61
CA GLU A 179 -11.93 -1.33 -2.71
C GLU A 179 -12.36 0.13 -2.80
N MET A 180 -13.64 0.42 -2.55
CA MET A 180 -14.14 1.80 -2.53
C MET A 180 -13.45 2.64 -1.45
N VAL A 181 -13.37 2.14 -0.20
CA VAL A 181 -12.77 2.92 0.89
C VAL A 181 -11.25 2.97 0.79
N THR A 182 -10.59 1.90 0.35
CA THR A 182 -9.13 1.86 0.22
C THR A 182 -8.60 2.75 -0.90
N ARG A 183 -9.42 3.17 -1.87
CA ARG A 183 -9.04 4.24 -2.82
C ARG A 183 -8.63 5.54 -2.14
N LEU A 184 -9.09 5.81 -0.91
CA LEU A 184 -8.66 6.97 -0.13
C LEU A 184 -7.16 6.97 0.20
N THR A 185 -6.50 5.79 0.14
CA THR A 185 -5.05 5.65 0.36
C THR A 185 -4.19 6.35 -0.70
N ILE A 186 -4.77 6.76 -1.85
CA ILE A 186 -4.05 7.57 -2.83
C ILE A 186 -3.53 8.89 -2.24
N ILE A 187 -4.27 9.48 -1.30
CA ILE A 187 -3.93 10.74 -0.63
C ILE A 187 -2.67 10.56 0.25
N PRO A 188 -2.62 9.65 1.24
CA PRO A 188 -1.43 9.44 2.06
C PRO A 188 -0.24 8.93 1.26
N VAL A 189 -0.44 8.07 0.25
CA VAL A 189 0.65 7.61 -0.62
C VAL A 189 1.33 8.80 -1.31
N ASN A 190 0.56 9.68 -1.96
CA ASN A 190 1.12 10.84 -2.66
C ASN A 190 1.84 11.81 -1.71
N VAL A 191 1.27 12.05 -0.53
CA VAL A 191 1.90 12.88 0.51
C VAL A 191 3.23 12.27 0.93
N VAL A 192 3.28 10.98 1.21
CA VAL A 192 4.50 10.29 1.62
C VAL A 192 5.54 10.23 0.51
N THR A 193 5.16 10.00 -0.74
CA THR A 193 6.09 9.99 -1.88
C THR A 193 6.81 11.34 -2.01
N ALA A 194 6.11 12.45 -1.74
CA ALA A 194 6.72 13.78 -1.72
C ALA A 194 7.58 14.03 -0.47
N LEU A 195 7.19 13.50 0.70
CA LEU A 195 7.91 13.68 1.96
C LEU A 195 9.16 12.81 2.07
N PHE A 196 9.18 11.65 1.43
CA PHE A 196 10.26 10.67 1.59
C PHE A 196 11.65 11.24 1.28
N PRO A 197 11.89 11.91 0.13
CA PRO A 197 13.20 12.52 -0.15
C PRO A 197 13.58 13.60 0.87
N VAL A 198 12.61 14.36 1.38
CA VAL A 198 12.82 15.41 2.38
C VAL A 198 13.23 14.82 3.72
N PHE A 199 12.58 13.72 4.14
CA PHE A 199 12.95 13.00 5.35
C PHE A 199 14.36 12.43 5.27
N SER A 200 14.74 11.84 4.13
CA SER A 200 16.09 11.31 3.92
C SER A 200 17.14 12.43 4.00
N ALA A 201 16.94 13.54 3.28
CA ALA A 201 17.89 14.65 3.25
C ALA A 201 18.07 15.32 4.62
N ARG A 202 16.97 15.54 5.36
CA ARG A 202 17.05 16.09 6.71
C ARG A 202 17.73 15.16 7.70
N HIS A 203 17.50 13.85 7.59
CA HIS A 203 18.17 12.88 8.43
C HIS A 203 19.69 12.89 8.21
N GLU A 204 20.14 12.97 6.95
CA GLU A 204 21.56 13.09 6.61
C GLU A 204 22.17 14.41 7.12
N GLY A 205 21.42 15.51 7.06
CA GLY A 205 21.83 16.82 7.58
C GLY A 205 21.74 16.99 9.10
N GLY A 206 21.25 15.99 9.84
CA GLY A 206 21.00 16.10 11.28
C GLY A 206 19.84 17.03 11.66
N GLU A 207 19.02 17.42 10.69
CA GLU A 207 17.85 18.27 10.90
C GLU A 207 16.65 17.45 11.44
N PRO A 208 15.85 18.04 12.35
CA PRO A 208 14.68 17.36 12.87
C PRO A 208 13.55 17.26 11.82
N ILE A 209 12.99 16.06 11.64
CA ILE A 209 11.86 15.79 10.74
C ILE A 209 10.49 15.89 11.44
N ASP A 210 10.50 16.18 12.74
CA ASP A 210 9.37 16.12 13.67
C ASP A 210 8.19 17.03 13.29
N LYS A 211 8.45 18.32 13.08
CA LYS A 211 7.43 19.32 12.74
C LYS A 211 6.78 19.03 11.39
N LEU A 212 7.58 18.54 10.44
CA LEU A 212 7.09 18.20 9.11
C LEU A 212 6.21 16.94 9.16
N ALA A 213 6.62 15.92 9.91
CA ALA A 213 5.82 14.73 10.12
C ALA A 213 4.53 15.01 10.89
N ASP A 214 4.55 15.83 11.95
CA ASP A 214 3.33 16.23 12.68
C ASP A 214 2.35 16.97 11.76
N ARG A 215 2.85 17.91 10.97
CA ARG A 215 2.04 18.62 9.97
C ARG A 215 1.45 17.67 8.94
N ALA A 216 2.23 16.71 8.44
CA ALA A 216 1.74 15.71 7.50
C ALA A 216 0.61 14.86 8.08
N VAL A 217 0.79 14.35 9.31
CA VAL A 217 -0.24 13.55 10.00
C VAL A 217 -1.51 14.38 10.22
N ARG A 218 -1.39 15.64 10.65
CA ARG A 218 -2.55 16.53 10.85
C ARG A 218 -3.28 16.86 9.55
N SER A 219 -2.55 17.15 8.48
CA SER A 219 -3.14 17.39 7.17
C SER A 219 -3.86 16.15 6.65
N LEU A 220 -3.25 14.96 6.82
CA LEU A 220 -3.90 13.69 6.45
C LEU A 220 -5.15 13.43 7.29
N LEU A 221 -5.08 13.66 8.60
CA LEU A 221 -6.23 13.52 9.47
C LEU A 221 -7.37 14.47 9.08
N LEU A 222 -7.07 15.73 8.74
CA LEU A 222 -8.07 16.69 8.30
C LEU A 222 -8.71 16.27 6.98
N VAL A 223 -7.89 15.96 5.96
CA VAL A 223 -8.37 15.64 4.61
C VAL A 223 -9.02 14.25 4.57
N VAL A 224 -8.30 13.21 4.97
CA VAL A 224 -8.81 11.83 4.94
C VAL A 224 -9.91 11.65 5.97
N GLY A 225 -9.78 12.23 7.17
CA GLY A 225 -10.83 12.17 8.19
C GLY A 225 -12.13 12.81 7.74
N ALA A 226 -12.07 13.97 7.10
CA ALA A 226 -13.27 14.62 6.55
C ALA A 226 -13.97 13.73 5.50
N VAL A 227 -13.21 13.14 4.59
CA VAL A 227 -13.77 12.24 3.57
C VAL A 227 -14.33 10.97 4.22
N THR A 228 -13.62 10.37 5.17
CA THR A 228 -14.08 9.20 5.93
C THR A 228 -15.40 9.48 6.65
N LEU A 229 -15.57 10.64 7.28
CA LEU A 229 -16.83 11.02 7.95
C LEU A 229 -18.02 11.06 6.98
N VAL A 230 -17.83 11.62 5.79
CA VAL A 230 -18.85 11.65 4.74
C VAL A 230 -19.18 10.23 4.26
N VAL A 231 -18.15 9.42 4.01
CA VAL A 231 -18.31 8.02 3.58
C VAL A 231 -19.10 7.22 4.61
N VAL A 232 -18.78 7.36 5.90
CA VAL A 232 -19.46 6.63 6.98
C VAL A 232 -20.92 7.06 7.12
N ALA A 233 -21.20 8.37 7.02
CA ALA A 233 -22.55 8.92 7.13
C ALA A 233 -23.46 8.52 5.96
N LEU A 234 -22.89 8.43 4.75
CA LEU A 234 -23.61 8.12 3.52
C LEU A 234 -23.51 6.65 3.11
N ALA A 235 -22.79 5.80 3.85
CA ALA A 235 -22.54 4.40 3.49
C ALA A 235 -23.82 3.64 3.14
N GLY A 236 -24.89 3.84 3.91
CA GLY A 236 -26.19 3.18 3.66
C GLY A 236 -26.89 3.68 2.40
N ASP A 237 -26.82 4.99 2.10
CA ASP A 237 -27.39 5.55 0.88
C ASP A 237 -26.62 5.10 -0.35
N VAL A 238 -25.28 5.16 -0.27
CA VAL A 238 -24.38 4.65 -1.32
C VAL A 238 -24.64 3.18 -1.57
N ALA A 239 -24.75 2.37 -0.53
CA ALA A 239 -25.05 0.94 -0.65
C ALA A 239 -26.42 0.67 -1.28
N ARG A 240 -27.46 1.45 -0.93
CA ARG A 240 -28.80 1.33 -1.52
C ARG A 240 -28.83 1.72 -3.00
N ILE A 241 -28.16 2.82 -3.37
CA ILE A 241 -28.08 3.28 -4.76
C ILE A 241 -27.29 2.28 -5.60
N TRP A 242 -26.21 1.72 -5.04
CA TRP A 242 -25.29 0.87 -5.77
C TRP A 242 -25.74 -0.58 -5.90
N LEU A 243 -26.15 -1.21 -4.79
CA LEU A 243 -26.47 -2.64 -4.73
C LEU A 243 -27.97 -2.92 -4.59
N GLY A 244 -28.79 -1.88 -4.48
CA GLY A 244 -30.20 -2.00 -4.19
C GLY A 244 -30.51 -2.17 -2.69
N THR A 245 -31.78 -2.03 -2.33
CA THR A 245 -32.26 -2.04 -0.95
C THR A 245 -32.11 -3.40 -0.26
N GLY A 246 -32.15 -4.51 -1.02
CA GLY A 246 -32.02 -5.85 -0.47
C GLY A 246 -30.60 -6.19 0.03
N LEU A 247 -29.57 -5.71 -0.66
CA LEU A 247 -28.17 -6.02 -0.33
C LEU A 247 -27.49 -4.94 0.52
N ALA A 248 -28.03 -3.72 0.55
CA ALA A 248 -27.46 -2.61 1.30
C ALA A 248 -27.17 -2.92 2.79
N PRO A 249 -28.06 -3.62 3.55
CA PRO A 249 -27.79 -3.94 4.95
C PRO A 249 -26.55 -4.82 5.16
N LEU A 250 -26.20 -5.67 4.19
CA LEU A 250 -25.04 -6.57 4.26
C LEU A 250 -23.71 -5.83 4.14
N VAL A 251 -23.67 -4.72 3.40
CA VAL A 251 -22.41 -4.00 3.10
C VAL A 251 -22.25 -2.70 3.87
N THR A 252 -23.33 -2.11 4.38
CA THR A 252 -23.29 -0.78 5.04
C THR A 252 -22.36 -0.77 6.25
N ARG A 253 -22.54 -1.71 7.19
CA ARG A 253 -21.70 -1.79 8.39
C ARG A 253 -20.24 -2.13 8.07
N PRO A 254 -19.93 -3.14 7.24
CA PRO A 254 -18.55 -3.40 6.79
C PRO A 254 -17.87 -2.17 6.17
N MET A 255 -18.59 -1.43 5.31
CA MET A 255 -18.07 -0.21 4.68
C MET A 255 -17.71 0.87 5.73
N GLN A 256 -18.56 1.07 6.73
CA GLN A 256 -18.30 2.04 7.81
C GLN A 256 -17.07 1.64 8.65
N ILE A 257 -16.97 0.36 9.02
CA ILE A 257 -15.85 -0.18 9.80
C ILE A 257 -14.54 -0.04 9.01
N LEU A 258 -14.54 -0.47 7.74
CA LEU A 258 -13.37 -0.37 6.87
C LEU A 258 -12.95 1.09 6.62
N ALA A 259 -13.89 2.01 6.45
CA ALA A 259 -13.58 3.44 6.29
C ALA A 259 -12.84 4.01 7.52
N ALA A 260 -13.24 3.60 8.73
CA ALA A 260 -12.54 3.95 9.96
C ALA A 260 -11.14 3.32 10.01
N GLY A 261 -11.00 2.05 9.64
CA GLY A 261 -9.69 1.39 9.53
C GLY A 261 -8.76 2.06 8.52
N VAL A 262 -9.28 2.48 7.37
CA VAL A 262 -8.52 3.19 6.32
C VAL A 262 -8.02 4.54 6.81
N LEU A 263 -8.81 5.28 7.60
CA LEU A 263 -8.33 6.51 8.21
C LEU A 263 -7.12 6.26 9.10
N VAL A 264 -7.18 5.25 9.98
CA VAL A 264 -6.05 4.92 10.86
C VAL A 264 -4.83 4.47 10.05
N ASN A 265 -5.04 3.63 9.03
CA ASN A 265 -3.99 3.19 8.13
C ASN A 265 -3.35 4.36 7.37
N ALA A 266 -4.14 5.34 6.91
CA ALA A 266 -3.64 6.52 6.22
C ALA A 266 -2.65 7.33 7.07
N LEU A 267 -2.89 7.41 8.38
CA LEU A 267 -1.96 8.08 9.31
C LEU A 267 -0.66 7.28 9.51
N ALA A 268 -0.72 5.95 9.42
CA ALA A 268 0.44 5.06 9.57
C ALA A 268 1.47 5.19 8.43
N HIS A 269 1.07 5.70 7.26
CA HIS A 269 1.99 5.94 6.15
C HIS A 269 3.13 6.90 6.52
N VAL A 270 2.90 7.88 7.39
CA VAL A 270 3.92 8.85 7.81
C VAL A 270 5.04 8.22 8.65
N PRO A 271 4.76 7.54 9.80
CA PRO A 271 5.81 6.85 10.55
C PRO A 271 6.48 5.73 9.75
N TYR A 272 5.73 5.04 8.87
CA TYR A 272 6.29 4.05 7.95
C TYR A 272 7.37 4.68 7.04
N ALA A 273 7.05 5.81 6.40
CA ALA A 273 7.98 6.55 5.56
C ALA A 273 9.19 7.06 6.33
N ALA A 274 8.99 7.60 7.53
CA ALA A 274 10.06 8.12 8.38
C ALA A 274 11.04 7.01 8.82
N LEU A 275 10.53 5.83 9.17
CA LEU A 275 11.37 4.66 9.50
C LEU A 275 12.22 4.21 8.32
N GLN A 276 11.66 4.20 7.12
CA GLN A 276 12.41 3.84 5.92
C GLN A 276 13.43 4.91 5.51
N ALA A 277 13.04 6.18 5.52
CA ALA A 277 13.90 7.30 5.17
C ALA A 277 15.10 7.43 6.11
N THR A 278 14.96 7.00 7.38
CA THR A 278 16.04 6.96 8.38
C THR A 278 16.85 5.65 8.36
N GLY A 279 16.74 4.85 7.30
CA GLY A 279 17.54 3.64 7.12
C GLY A 279 17.13 2.45 8.01
N ARG A 280 15.91 2.44 8.56
CA ARG A 280 15.43 1.39 9.47
C ARG A 280 14.23 0.57 8.94
N PRO A 281 14.23 0.10 7.67
CA PRO A 281 13.14 -0.73 7.14
C PRO A 281 13.04 -2.11 7.81
N HIS A 282 14.09 -2.56 8.51
CA HIS A 282 14.06 -3.81 9.26
C HIS A 282 12.98 -3.80 10.36
N ILE A 283 12.68 -2.63 10.91
CA ILE A 283 11.65 -2.49 11.94
C ILE A 283 10.27 -2.70 11.33
N THR A 284 9.98 -2.07 10.20
CA THR A 284 8.70 -2.25 9.51
C THR A 284 8.50 -3.70 9.04
N GLY A 285 9.57 -4.35 8.55
CA GLY A 285 9.51 -5.76 8.16
C GLY A 285 9.25 -6.71 9.34
N LEU A 286 9.92 -6.48 10.48
CA LEU A 286 9.73 -7.29 11.67
C LEU A 286 8.32 -7.13 12.26
N LEU A 287 7.80 -5.89 12.28
CA LEU A 287 6.43 -5.62 12.74
C LEU A 287 5.41 -6.37 11.89
N HIS A 288 5.46 -6.26 10.56
CA HIS A 288 4.54 -6.99 9.69
C HIS A 288 4.65 -8.52 9.83
N LEU A 289 5.87 -9.04 10.01
CA LEU A 289 6.07 -10.48 10.21
C LEU A 289 5.46 -10.98 11.52
N ILE A 290 5.57 -10.18 12.59
CA ILE A 290 4.93 -10.47 13.88
C ILE A 290 3.42 -10.33 13.77
N GLU A 291 2.92 -9.29 13.09
CA GLU A 291 1.48 -9.03 12.92
C GLU A 291 0.77 -10.13 12.12
N LEU A 292 1.45 -10.76 11.17
CA LEU A 292 0.86 -11.78 10.29
C LEU A 292 0.16 -12.91 11.05
N PRO A 293 0.80 -13.68 11.96
CA PRO A 293 0.11 -14.74 12.70
C PRO A 293 -1.05 -14.21 13.55
N PHE A 294 -0.89 -13.05 14.20
CA PHE A 294 -1.98 -12.44 14.98
C PHE A 294 -3.17 -12.06 14.11
N HIS A 295 -2.91 -11.49 12.93
CA HIS A 295 -3.96 -11.13 11.99
C HIS A 295 -4.65 -12.37 11.42
N VAL A 296 -3.91 -13.42 11.06
CA VAL A 296 -4.48 -14.69 10.59
C VAL A 296 -5.42 -15.28 11.64
N MET A 297 -4.99 -15.34 12.91
CA MET A 297 -5.83 -15.85 14.00
C MET A 297 -7.05 -14.96 14.25
N LEU A 298 -6.88 -13.64 14.25
CA LEU A 298 -7.95 -12.68 14.45
C LEU A 298 -8.98 -12.74 13.32
N ALA A 299 -8.52 -12.82 12.07
CA ALA A 299 -9.37 -12.94 10.89
C ALA A 299 -10.13 -14.26 10.88
N TRP A 300 -9.46 -15.40 11.15
CA TRP A 300 -10.12 -16.70 11.26
C TRP A 300 -11.26 -16.68 12.29
N PHE A 301 -10.99 -16.14 13.49
CA PHE A 301 -11.98 -16.06 14.56
C PHE A 301 -13.13 -15.11 14.22
N LEU A 302 -12.83 -13.85 13.85
CA LEU A 302 -13.86 -12.84 13.61
C LEU A 302 -14.69 -13.14 12.36
N VAL A 303 -14.08 -13.63 11.28
CA VAL A 303 -14.81 -14.05 10.07
C VAL A 303 -15.72 -15.23 10.38
N GLY A 304 -15.25 -16.23 11.13
CA GLY A 304 -16.08 -17.36 11.54
C GLY A 304 -17.27 -16.94 12.41
N ALA A 305 -17.09 -15.97 13.31
CA ALA A 305 -18.15 -15.52 14.22
C ALA A 305 -19.11 -14.47 13.63
N PHE A 306 -18.61 -13.56 12.79
CA PHE A 306 -19.35 -12.36 12.35
C PHE A 306 -19.39 -12.19 10.82
N GLY A 307 -18.89 -13.14 10.05
CA GLY A 307 -18.90 -13.12 8.58
C GLY A 307 -18.21 -11.88 7.99
N ILE A 308 -18.90 -11.18 7.10
CA ILE A 308 -18.40 -9.98 6.39
C ILE A 308 -18.02 -8.85 7.37
N VAL A 309 -18.82 -8.66 8.44
CA VAL A 309 -18.51 -7.68 9.48
C VAL A 309 -17.24 -8.10 10.23
N GLY A 310 -17.08 -9.40 10.47
CA GLY A 310 -15.87 -9.98 11.05
C GLY A 310 -14.61 -9.68 10.27
N ALA A 311 -14.65 -9.83 8.94
CA ALA A 311 -13.54 -9.48 8.05
C ALA A 311 -13.19 -7.98 8.17
N ALA A 312 -14.20 -7.11 8.14
CA ALA A 312 -14.00 -5.66 8.27
C ALA A 312 -13.36 -5.28 9.61
N LEU A 313 -13.81 -5.91 10.71
CA LEU A 313 -13.25 -5.73 12.04
C LEU A 313 -11.81 -6.22 12.12
N ALA A 314 -11.52 -7.42 11.61
CA ALA A 314 -10.17 -8.00 11.62
C ALA A 314 -9.17 -7.11 10.88
N TRP A 315 -9.53 -6.65 9.69
CA TRP A 315 -8.69 -5.75 8.90
C TRP A 315 -8.45 -4.40 9.59
N SER A 316 -9.52 -3.80 10.13
CA SER A 316 -9.45 -2.48 10.78
C SER A 316 -8.69 -2.53 12.11
N ALA A 317 -8.85 -3.60 12.88
CA ALA A 317 -8.11 -3.83 14.10
C ALA A 317 -6.61 -4.02 13.81
N ARG A 318 -6.26 -4.84 12.80
CA ARG A 318 -4.88 -4.98 12.34
C ARG A 318 -4.29 -3.64 11.92
N ALA A 319 -5.01 -2.85 11.11
CA ALA A 319 -4.55 -1.53 10.69
C ALA A 319 -4.30 -0.57 11.88
N ALA A 320 -5.12 -0.65 12.93
CA ALA A 320 -4.93 0.15 14.14
C ALA A 320 -3.71 -0.30 14.96
N VAL A 321 -3.49 -1.62 15.09
CA VAL A 321 -2.31 -2.18 15.76
C VAL A 321 -1.04 -1.78 15.01
N ASP A 322 -1.00 -1.98 13.69
CA ASP A 322 0.12 -1.59 12.81
C ASP A 322 0.46 -0.10 12.95
N ALA A 323 -0.55 0.78 12.85
CA ALA A 323 -0.36 2.21 13.06
C ALA A 323 0.27 2.51 14.44
N GLY A 324 -0.26 1.92 15.51
CA GLY A 324 0.26 2.09 16.86
C GLY A 324 1.72 1.63 17.00
N LEU A 325 2.05 0.47 16.44
CA LEU A 325 3.39 -0.11 16.46
C LEU A 325 4.38 0.73 15.64
N LEU A 326 4.00 1.21 14.47
CA LEU A 326 4.82 2.08 13.62
C LEU A 326 5.09 3.43 14.30
N PHE A 327 4.08 4.07 14.90
CA PHE A 327 4.28 5.29 15.67
C PHE A 327 5.20 5.07 16.87
N LEU A 328 5.02 3.97 17.61
CA LEU A 328 5.88 3.62 18.73
C LEU A 328 7.33 3.39 18.30
N ALA A 329 7.52 2.62 17.23
CA ALA A 329 8.82 2.34 16.64
C ALA A 329 9.52 3.63 16.18
N ALA A 330 8.85 4.44 15.37
CA ALA A 330 9.38 5.70 14.85
C ALA A 330 9.80 6.64 15.98
N ARG A 331 9.04 6.69 17.08
CA ARG A 331 9.39 7.48 18.28
C ARG A 331 10.57 6.91 19.05
N ARG A 332 10.63 5.59 19.24
CA ARG A 332 11.73 4.94 19.98
C ARG A 332 13.07 5.18 19.32
N VAL A 333 13.09 5.21 18.00
CA VAL A 333 14.32 5.38 17.23
C VAL A 333 14.65 6.84 16.91
N GLY A 334 13.86 7.79 17.44
CA GLY A 334 14.07 9.23 17.27
C GLY A 334 13.69 9.77 15.88
N ALA A 335 13.06 8.96 15.03
CA ALA A 335 12.54 9.42 13.74
C ALA A 335 11.29 10.31 13.92
N LEU A 336 10.55 10.13 15.01
CA LEU A 336 9.48 11.04 15.44
C LEU A 336 9.71 11.49 16.89
N PRO A 337 9.25 12.69 17.27
CA PRO A 337 9.45 13.21 18.62
C PRO A 337 8.70 12.36 19.65
N ARG A 338 9.26 12.24 20.86
CA ARG A 338 8.52 11.72 22.01
C ARG A 338 7.32 12.63 22.28
N PRO A 339 6.19 12.06 22.70
CA PRO A 339 4.98 12.84 22.81
C PRO A 339 5.11 13.91 23.90
N GLN A 340 5.29 15.18 23.51
CA GLN A 340 4.78 16.29 24.34
C GLN A 340 3.26 16.12 24.42
N LEU A 341 2.64 16.50 25.55
CA LEU A 341 1.21 16.33 25.87
C LEU A 341 0.24 16.58 24.69
N ARG A 342 0.64 17.45 23.75
CA ARG A 342 0.03 17.79 22.45
C ARG A 342 -0.21 16.62 21.47
N SER A 343 0.60 15.56 21.52
CA SER A 343 0.52 14.37 20.64
C SER A 343 -0.20 13.16 21.25
N ARG A 344 -0.66 13.30 22.52
CA ARG A 344 -1.79 12.49 23.03
C ARG A 344 -3.06 12.77 22.22
N GLY A 345 -3.15 13.95 21.59
CA GLY A 345 -4.23 14.35 20.68
C GLY A 345 -4.37 13.45 19.45
N LEU A 346 -3.28 13.00 18.83
CA LEU A 346 -3.34 12.16 17.61
C LEU A 346 -3.82 10.73 17.89
N ALA A 347 -3.40 10.14 19.00
CA ALA A 347 -3.91 8.85 19.47
C ALA A 347 -5.37 8.96 19.94
N ALA A 348 -5.70 10.05 20.65
CA ALA A 348 -7.08 10.38 21.05
C ALA A 348 -7.98 10.76 19.86
N LEU A 349 -7.43 11.20 18.72
CA LEU A 349 -8.14 11.46 17.46
C LEU A 349 -8.33 10.22 16.61
N ALA A 350 -7.38 9.27 16.60
CA ALA A 350 -7.60 7.97 15.97
C ALA A 350 -8.66 7.18 16.77
N LEU A 351 -8.59 7.22 18.10
CA LEU A 351 -9.62 6.71 19.01
C LEU A 351 -10.94 7.49 18.88
N GLY A 352 -10.87 8.82 18.80
CA GLY A 352 -12.03 9.71 18.64
C GLY A 352 -12.71 9.57 17.28
N ALA A 353 -11.96 9.38 16.19
CA ALA A 353 -12.48 9.10 14.87
C ALA A 353 -13.08 7.68 14.79
N GLY A 354 -12.49 6.69 15.49
CA GLY A 354 -13.13 5.39 15.69
C GLY A 354 -14.45 5.50 16.43
N VAL A 355 -14.50 6.26 17.52
CA VAL A 355 -15.71 6.50 18.34
C VAL A 355 -16.76 7.31 17.59
N VAL A 356 -16.37 8.32 16.79
CA VAL A 356 -17.28 9.11 15.95
C VAL A 356 -17.77 8.29 14.75
N CYS A 357 -16.94 7.47 14.12
CA CYS A 357 -17.38 6.56 13.05
C CYS A 357 -18.35 5.48 13.57
N LEU A 358 -18.12 4.97 14.79
CA LEU A 358 -19.04 4.03 15.46
C LEU A 358 -20.32 4.73 15.95
N GLY A 359 -20.23 5.98 16.42
CA GLY A 359 -21.37 6.81 16.79
C GLY A 359 -22.24 7.22 15.59
N VAL A 360 -21.64 7.57 14.46
CA VAL A 360 -22.35 7.84 13.19
C VAL A 360 -22.93 6.55 12.60
N GLY A 361 -22.24 5.41 12.77
CA GLY A 361 -22.80 4.08 12.50
C GLY A 361 -24.04 3.77 13.35
N ALA A 362 -24.04 4.16 14.64
CA ALA A 362 -25.23 4.06 15.49
C ALA A 362 -26.36 5.04 15.07
N ILE A 363 -26.01 6.23 14.56
CA ILE A 363 -26.96 7.22 14.01
C ILE A 363 -27.50 6.81 12.63
N SER A 364 -26.88 5.86 11.93
CA SER A 364 -27.40 5.35 10.65
C SER A 364 -28.71 4.54 10.77
N GLY A 365 -29.17 4.28 12.00
CA GLY A 365 -30.54 3.84 12.32
C GLY A 365 -31.58 4.97 12.38
N VAL A 366 -31.16 6.24 12.28
CA VAL A 366 -32.07 7.40 12.23
C VAL A 366 -32.49 7.63 10.78
N PRO A 367 -33.79 7.49 10.43
CA PRO A 367 -34.26 7.60 9.04
C PRO A 367 -34.13 9.00 8.44
N ALA A 368 -34.02 10.04 9.28
CA ALA A 368 -33.97 11.43 8.85
C ALA A 368 -32.55 11.82 8.34
N LEU A 369 -32.40 11.93 7.02
CA LEU A 369 -31.22 12.51 6.34
C LEU A 369 -30.71 13.82 6.98
N PRO A 370 -31.56 14.78 7.41
CA PRO A 370 -31.11 16.02 8.04
C PRO A 370 -30.30 15.81 9.32
N ALA A 371 -30.67 14.84 10.15
CA ALA A 371 -29.96 14.55 11.40
C ALA A 371 -28.56 13.99 11.13
N ARG A 372 -28.42 13.16 10.09
CA ARG A 372 -27.13 12.62 9.65
C ARG A 372 -26.22 13.73 9.12
N VAL A 373 -26.75 14.63 8.29
CA VAL A 373 -26.02 15.79 7.77
C VAL A 373 -25.55 16.71 8.91
N ALA A 374 -26.42 17.01 9.88
CA ALA A 374 -26.06 17.84 11.02
C ALA A 374 -24.97 17.20 11.89
N ALA A 375 -25.06 15.88 12.15
CA ALA A 375 -24.04 15.16 12.90
C ALA A 375 -22.69 15.14 12.16
N THR A 376 -22.69 14.92 10.84
CA THR A 376 -21.47 14.98 10.02
C THR A 376 -20.87 16.39 10.01
N ALA A 377 -21.69 17.43 9.86
CA ALA A 377 -21.23 18.82 9.89
C ALA A 377 -20.61 19.19 11.24
N LEU A 378 -21.21 18.76 12.35
CA LEU A 378 -20.66 18.95 13.68
C LEU A 378 -19.34 18.20 13.87
N ALA A 379 -19.24 16.96 13.39
CA ALA A 379 -18.01 16.17 13.43
C ALA A 379 -16.88 16.79 12.59
N LEU A 380 -17.22 17.36 11.43
CA LEU A 380 -16.26 18.10 10.60
C LEU A 380 -15.80 19.39 11.29
N ALA A 381 -16.72 20.15 11.89
CA ALA A 381 -16.39 21.37 12.61
C ALA A 381 -15.47 21.10 13.81
N THR A 382 -15.73 20.04 14.57
CA THR A 382 -14.86 19.64 15.69
C THR A 382 -13.50 19.15 15.22
N LEU A 383 -13.45 18.38 14.12
CA LEU A 383 -12.20 17.95 13.49
C LEU A 383 -11.34 19.16 13.05
N VAL A 384 -11.94 20.12 12.35
CA VAL A 384 -11.25 21.34 11.89
C VAL A 384 -10.80 22.19 13.08
N ALA A 385 -11.68 22.45 14.06
CA ALA A 385 -11.33 23.24 15.23
C ALA A 385 -10.17 22.63 16.03
N PHE A 386 -10.12 21.30 16.13
CA PHE A 386 -9.06 20.59 16.82
C PHE A 386 -7.73 20.66 16.03
N VAL A 387 -7.75 20.39 14.72
CA VAL A 387 -6.55 20.39 13.90
C VAL A 387 -5.97 21.81 13.78
N CYS A 388 -6.84 22.82 13.69
CA CYS A 388 -6.49 24.23 13.50
C CYS A 388 -6.37 25.03 14.81
N ASP A 389 -6.31 24.38 15.98
CA ASP A 389 -6.26 25.08 17.28
C ASP A 389 -5.14 26.14 17.32
N ARG A 390 -5.45 27.29 17.95
CA ARG A 390 -4.88 28.64 17.75
C ARG A 390 -3.37 28.79 17.99
N ARG A 391 -2.67 27.74 18.40
CA ARG A 391 -1.23 27.75 18.72
C ARG A 391 -0.31 27.45 17.53
N ASP A 392 -0.88 27.15 16.35
CA ASP A 392 -0.14 26.89 15.11
C ASP A 392 -0.18 28.06 14.09
N ARG A 393 -0.65 29.24 14.50
CA ARG A 393 -0.37 30.45 13.72
C ARG A 393 1.15 30.61 13.63
N PRO A 394 1.75 30.74 12.43
CA PRO A 394 3.10 31.26 12.36
C PRO A 394 3.04 32.60 13.12
N THR A 395 3.89 32.75 14.13
CA THR A 395 4.35 34.09 14.50
C THR A 395 4.95 34.62 13.20
N VAL A 396 4.13 35.35 12.45
CA VAL A 396 4.64 36.30 11.48
C VAL A 396 5.30 37.32 12.37
N ASP A 397 6.58 37.09 12.67
CA ASP A 397 7.48 38.16 13.07
C ASP A 397 7.46 39.11 11.87
N LEU A 398 6.55 40.07 11.95
CA LEU A 398 6.60 41.28 11.15
C LEU A 398 7.86 42.00 11.62
N GLU A 399 9.01 41.63 11.05
CA GLU A 399 10.17 42.51 11.06
C GLU A 399 9.73 43.88 10.55
N GLY A 400 10.00 44.90 11.34
CA GLY A 400 10.42 46.17 10.81
C GLY A 400 11.77 46.48 11.42
N PRO A 401 12.88 46.45 10.66
CA PRO A 401 14.02 47.28 11.03
C PRO A 401 13.60 48.71 10.73
N GLY A 402 13.54 49.56 11.74
CA GLY A 402 13.36 50.97 11.48
C GLY A 402 13.57 51.82 12.72
N PRO A 403 13.94 53.08 12.52
CA PRO A 403 14.97 53.61 11.62
C PRO A 403 16.36 53.70 12.28
#